data_AF-A0A359E5E3-F1
#
_entry.id   AF-A0A359E5E3-F1
#
_cell.length_a   1.000
_cell.length_b   1.000
_cell.length_c   1.000
_cell.angle_alpha   90.00
_cell.angle_beta   90.00
_cell.angle_gamma   90.00
#
_symmetry.space_group_name_H-M   'P 1'
#
loop_
_entity.id
_entity.type
_entity.pdbx_description
1 polymer ?
#
loop_
_entity_poly.entity_id
_entity_poly.type
_entity_poly.pdbx_seq_one_letter_code
_entity_poly.pdbx_strand_id
1 'polypeptide(L)'
;SKIKDLIDKVAPTQSRVLITGENGTGKELVAKWVHEKSPRSSAPFVEVNCAAIPSDLLESELFGHEKGAFTGASDQRIGKFDQADGGTLFLDEIGDMSLEAQAKVLRALQESTITRVGGNESISVDVRILAATNKDLEEEIEEGNFREDLFHRISVIPIKVPPLRERKEDIPLIAKACLKNLKERDISFSSISFSKEGLKALTKREWTGNVRELQNAVERLGILASEDEITEETVNDVLKTRDLKAGDLGKLADETDDFQDFKETAERLFLVKQLEKNDWNVSQTAETIGIQRSHMYNKMKKYNIER
;
A
#
# COMPACT_ATOMS: atom_id res chain seq x y z
N SER A 1 -12.82 19.28 7.66
CA SER A 1 -11.51 18.92 7.04
C SER A 1 -11.70 19.12 5.56
N LYS A 2 -10.84 19.90 4.90
CA LYS A 2 -11.06 20.36 3.51
C LYS A 2 -11.43 19.25 2.53
N ILE A 3 -10.89 18.04 2.71
CA ILE A 3 -11.24 16.86 1.90
C ILE A 3 -12.66 16.37 2.16
N LYS A 4 -13.09 16.27 3.43
CA LYS A 4 -14.46 15.86 3.76
C LYS A 4 -15.48 16.84 3.15
N ASP A 5 -15.20 18.13 3.25
CA ASP A 5 -16.08 19.17 2.73
C ASP A 5 -16.16 19.12 1.19
N LEU A 6 -15.06 18.72 0.52
CA LEU A 6 -15.04 18.48 -0.93
C LEU A 6 -15.82 17.21 -1.30
N ILE A 7 -15.61 16.11 -0.57
CA ILE A 7 -16.36 14.86 -0.77
C ILE A 7 -17.87 15.12 -0.62
N ASP A 8 -18.29 15.88 0.39
CA ASP A 8 -19.71 16.20 0.61
C ASP A 8 -20.35 16.98 -0.55
N LYS A 9 -19.55 17.75 -1.30
CA LYS A 9 -20.02 18.48 -2.49
C LYS A 9 -20.02 17.62 -3.75
N VAL A 10 -19.06 16.70 -3.87
CA VAL A 10 -18.80 15.94 -5.10
C VAL A 10 -19.53 14.60 -5.11
N ALA A 11 -19.72 13.98 -3.94
CA ALA A 11 -20.39 12.70 -3.82
C ALA A 11 -21.82 12.71 -4.38
N PRO A 12 -22.65 13.74 -4.18
CA PRO A 12 -24.00 13.81 -4.75
C PRO A 12 -24.07 13.91 -6.28
N THR A 13 -22.95 14.25 -6.95
CA THR A 13 -22.91 14.42 -8.41
C THR A 13 -22.50 13.14 -9.12
N GLN A 14 -22.70 13.09 -10.45
CA GLN A 14 -22.15 12.03 -11.32
C GLN A 14 -20.76 12.38 -11.87
N SER A 15 -20.10 13.41 -11.31
CA SER A 15 -18.79 13.83 -11.76
C SER A 15 -17.75 12.74 -11.49
N ARG A 16 -16.83 12.59 -12.44
CA ARG A 16 -15.65 11.75 -12.30
C ARG A 16 -14.65 12.44 -11.37
N VAL A 17 -13.95 11.63 -10.59
CA VAL A 17 -13.04 12.12 -9.56
C VAL A 17 -11.69 11.46 -9.76
N LEU A 18 -10.63 12.28 -9.77
CA LEU A 18 -9.25 11.80 -9.75
C LEU A 18 -8.67 12.03 -8.36
N ILE A 19 -8.27 10.96 -7.68
CA ILE A 19 -7.73 10.98 -6.33
C ILE A 19 -6.21 10.80 -6.42
N THR A 20 -5.45 11.85 -6.13
CA THR A 20 -3.99 11.79 -6.15
C THR A 20 -3.42 11.75 -4.74
N GLY A 21 -2.29 11.08 -4.56
CA GLY A 21 -1.61 11.06 -3.27
C GLY A 21 -0.60 9.92 -3.18
N GLU A 22 0.32 10.05 -2.24
CA GLU A 22 1.36 9.04 -2.04
C GLU A 22 0.78 7.67 -1.66
N ASN A 23 1.61 6.64 -1.84
CA ASN A 23 1.28 5.29 -1.43
C ASN A 23 0.97 5.21 0.07
N GLY A 24 -0.11 4.51 0.40
CA GLY A 24 -0.55 4.34 1.79
C GLY A 24 -1.25 5.54 2.41
N THR A 25 -1.61 6.60 1.66
CA THR A 25 -2.35 7.76 2.20
C THR A 25 -3.85 7.51 2.44
N GLY A 26 -4.41 6.42 1.89
CA GLY A 26 -5.81 6.06 2.03
C GLY A 26 -6.70 6.55 0.88
N LYS A 27 -6.18 6.59 -0.36
CA LYS A 27 -6.95 6.96 -1.58
C LYS A 27 -8.22 6.11 -1.73
N GLU A 28 -8.13 4.81 -1.46
CA GLU A 28 -9.26 3.86 -1.49
C GLU A 28 -10.38 4.27 -0.52
N LEU A 29 -10.05 4.72 0.70
CA LEU A 29 -11.05 5.19 1.66
C LEU A 29 -11.75 6.46 1.18
N VAL A 30 -11.02 7.35 0.50
CA VAL A 30 -11.62 8.54 -0.12
C VAL A 30 -12.60 8.14 -1.22
N ALA A 31 -12.23 7.18 -2.08
CA ALA A 31 -13.13 6.65 -3.11
C ALA A 31 -14.40 6.02 -2.52
N LYS A 32 -14.24 5.19 -1.47
CA LYS A 32 -15.36 4.58 -0.73
C LYS A 32 -16.28 5.64 -0.15
N TRP A 33 -15.75 6.67 0.50
CA TRP A 33 -16.58 7.76 1.05
C TRP A 33 -17.32 8.56 -0.03
N VAL A 34 -16.70 8.77 -1.20
CA VAL A 34 -17.38 9.41 -2.33
C VAL A 34 -18.54 8.55 -2.82
N HIS A 35 -18.36 7.23 -2.90
CA HIS A 35 -19.43 6.31 -3.29
C HIS A 35 -20.56 6.24 -2.24
N GLU A 36 -20.22 6.04 -0.97
CA GLU A 36 -21.18 5.93 0.16
C GLU A 36 -22.08 7.15 0.30
N LYS A 37 -21.56 8.34 -0.04
CA LYS A 37 -22.32 9.61 0.02
C LYS A 37 -22.99 9.98 -1.30
N SER A 38 -22.93 9.11 -2.29
CA SER A 38 -23.54 9.34 -3.61
C SER A 38 -24.95 8.78 -3.72
N PRO A 39 -25.72 9.17 -4.75
CA PRO A 39 -27.00 8.54 -5.06
C PRO A 39 -26.87 7.05 -5.42
N ARG A 40 -25.66 6.56 -5.69
CA ARG A 40 -25.34 5.17 -6.05
C ARG A 40 -24.83 4.35 -4.86
N SER A 41 -24.97 4.81 -3.62
CA SER A 41 -24.41 4.16 -2.43
C SER A 41 -24.94 2.74 -2.16
N SER A 42 -26.12 2.40 -2.68
CA SER A 42 -26.68 1.04 -2.63
C SER A 42 -26.35 0.18 -3.86
N ALA A 43 -25.70 0.75 -4.88
CA ALA A 43 -25.32 0.08 -6.11
C ALA A 43 -23.90 -0.52 -5.99
N PRO A 44 -23.47 -1.38 -6.92
CA PRO A 44 -22.14 -1.99 -6.85
C PRO A 44 -21.00 -0.95 -6.78
N PHE A 45 -20.04 -1.21 -5.90
CA PHE A 45 -18.73 -0.57 -5.90
C PHE A 45 -17.69 -1.59 -6.34
N VAL A 46 -17.27 -1.52 -7.60
CA VAL A 46 -16.31 -2.46 -8.19
C VAL A 46 -14.93 -1.83 -8.19
N GLU A 47 -13.98 -2.52 -7.59
CA GLU A 47 -12.59 -2.05 -7.47
C GLU A 47 -11.66 -2.84 -8.40
N VAL A 48 -10.72 -2.13 -9.04
CA VAL A 48 -9.66 -2.71 -9.87
C VAL A 48 -8.36 -1.99 -9.55
N ASN A 49 -7.35 -2.75 -9.12
CA ASN A 49 -5.99 -2.23 -9.00
C ASN A 49 -5.21 -2.58 -10.28
N CYS A 50 -4.85 -1.55 -11.04
CA CYS A 50 -4.25 -1.72 -12.36
C CYS A 50 -2.80 -2.19 -12.28
N ALA A 51 -2.08 -1.84 -11.21
CA ALA A 51 -0.72 -2.28 -10.96
C ALA A 51 -0.63 -3.76 -10.54
N ALA A 52 -1.71 -4.35 -10.02
CA ALA A 52 -1.74 -5.75 -9.57
C ALA A 52 -2.05 -6.75 -10.69
N ILE A 53 -2.51 -6.27 -11.86
CA ILE A 53 -2.93 -7.12 -12.98
C ILE A 53 -1.87 -7.00 -14.09
N PRO A 54 -1.33 -8.12 -14.61
CA PRO A 54 -0.46 -8.09 -15.79
C PRO A 54 -1.09 -7.31 -16.95
N SER A 55 -0.30 -6.53 -17.66
CA SER A 55 -0.80 -5.61 -18.70
C SER A 55 -1.56 -6.34 -19.82
N ASP A 56 -1.17 -7.57 -20.15
CA ASP A 56 -1.81 -8.47 -21.12
C ASP A 56 -3.19 -8.97 -20.66
N LEU A 57 -3.45 -9.02 -19.34
CA LEU A 57 -4.72 -9.46 -18.77
C LEU A 57 -5.63 -8.30 -18.36
N LEU A 58 -5.09 -7.09 -18.21
CA LEU A 58 -5.83 -5.93 -17.74
C LEU A 58 -7.05 -5.61 -18.62
N GLU A 59 -6.91 -5.66 -19.94
CA GLU A 59 -8.04 -5.42 -20.84
C GLU A 59 -9.16 -6.44 -20.65
N SER A 60 -8.79 -7.72 -20.51
CA SER A 60 -9.71 -8.83 -20.32
C SER A 60 -10.44 -8.73 -18.98
N GLU A 61 -9.76 -8.28 -17.92
CA GLU A 61 -10.38 -8.03 -16.62
C GLU A 61 -11.32 -6.82 -16.67
N LEU A 62 -10.92 -5.72 -17.31
CA LEU A 62 -11.74 -4.49 -17.38
C LEU A 62 -12.99 -4.66 -18.26
N PHE A 63 -12.82 -5.21 -19.46
CA PHE A 63 -13.87 -5.23 -20.49
C PHE A 63 -14.51 -6.61 -20.68
N GLY A 64 -13.93 -7.66 -20.11
CA GLY A 64 -14.35 -9.03 -20.35
C GLY A 64 -13.82 -9.56 -21.68
N HIS A 65 -14.06 -10.84 -21.94
CA HIS A 65 -13.65 -11.49 -23.19
C HIS A 65 -14.69 -12.49 -23.65
N GLU A 66 -14.74 -12.66 -24.97
CA GLU A 66 -15.49 -13.73 -25.61
C GLU A 66 -14.70 -15.04 -25.59
N LYS A 67 -15.42 -16.16 -25.70
CA LYS A 67 -14.82 -17.48 -25.80
C LYS A 67 -13.88 -17.55 -27.02
N GLY A 68 -12.64 -17.97 -26.81
CA GLY A 68 -11.63 -18.11 -27.85
C GLY A 68 -10.91 -16.81 -28.23
N ALA A 69 -11.07 -15.72 -27.47
CA ALA A 69 -10.42 -14.44 -27.76
C ALA A 69 -8.88 -14.49 -27.69
N PHE A 70 -8.31 -15.37 -26.85
CA PHE A 70 -6.87 -15.62 -26.72
C PHE A 70 -6.61 -17.04 -26.19
N THR A 71 -5.34 -17.46 -26.19
CA THR A 71 -4.93 -18.76 -25.65
C THR A 71 -5.23 -18.84 -24.15
N GLY A 72 -6.21 -19.68 -23.78
CA GLY A 72 -6.70 -19.79 -22.39
C GLY A 72 -8.11 -19.26 -22.16
N ALA A 73 -8.72 -18.57 -23.14
CA ALA A 73 -10.11 -18.12 -23.08
C ALA A 73 -11.09 -19.27 -23.37
N SER A 74 -11.20 -20.25 -22.48
CA SER A 74 -12.10 -21.41 -22.63
C SER A 74 -13.57 -21.04 -22.60
N ASP A 75 -13.89 -19.99 -21.84
CA ASP A 75 -15.24 -19.52 -21.55
C ASP A 75 -15.31 -18.01 -21.69
N GLN A 76 -16.52 -17.49 -21.86
CA GLN A 76 -16.77 -16.05 -21.86
C GLN A 76 -16.69 -15.51 -20.43
N ARG A 77 -16.12 -14.31 -20.25
CA ARG A 77 -16.02 -13.65 -18.93
C ARG A 77 -16.53 -12.22 -18.98
N ILE A 78 -17.32 -11.87 -17.97
CA ILE A 78 -17.87 -10.53 -17.76
C ILE A 78 -16.77 -9.63 -17.17
N GLY A 79 -16.56 -8.46 -17.78
CA GLY A 79 -15.58 -7.47 -17.34
C GLY A 79 -16.03 -6.63 -16.13
N LYS A 80 -15.11 -5.84 -15.59
CA LYS A 80 -15.34 -4.96 -14.44
C LYS A 80 -16.26 -3.78 -14.76
N PHE A 81 -16.24 -3.25 -15.99
CA PHE A 81 -17.20 -2.22 -16.42
C PHE A 81 -18.65 -2.73 -16.39
N ASP A 82 -18.87 -3.93 -16.92
CA ASP A 82 -20.19 -4.60 -16.96
C ASP A 82 -20.66 -4.93 -15.52
N GLN A 83 -19.76 -5.46 -14.67
CA GLN A 83 -20.05 -5.69 -13.24
C GLN A 83 -20.41 -4.41 -12.46
N ALA A 84 -19.92 -3.24 -12.91
CA ALA A 84 -20.14 -1.96 -12.26
C ALA A 84 -21.33 -1.18 -12.82
N ASP A 85 -22.09 -1.77 -13.75
CA ASP A 85 -23.23 -1.10 -14.39
C ASP A 85 -24.27 -0.62 -13.36
N GLY A 86 -24.76 0.61 -13.55
CA GLY A 86 -25.60 1.34 -12.58
C GLY A 86 -24.89 1.77 -11.29
N GLY A 87 -23.62 1.38 -11.10
CA GLY A 87 -22.84 1.55 -9.88
C GLY A 87 -21.63 2.47 -10.06
N THR A 88 -20.54 2.14 -9.38
CA THR A 88 -19.28 2.88 -9.42
C THR A 88 -18.12 1.92 -9.66
N LEU A 89 -17.25 2.27 -10.63
CA LEU A 89 -15.99 1.60 -10.88
C LEU A 89 -14.84 2.46 -10.35
N PHE A 90 -14.07 1.89 -9.44
CA PHE A 90 -12.86 2.47 -8.89
C PHE A 90 -11.62 1.86 -9.55
N LEU A 91 -10.87 2.72 -10.25
CA LEU A 91 -9.62 2.38 -10.93
C LEU A 91 -8.45 2.87 -10.07
N ASP A 92 -7.87 1.98 -9.28
CA ASP A 92 -6.70 2.27 -8.45
C ASP A 92 -5.41 2.08 -9.27
N GLU A 93 -4.43 2.95 -8.99
CA GLU A 93 -3.17 3.08 -9.74
C GLU A 93 -3.36 3.14 -11.27
N ILE A 94 -4.26 4.04 -11.73
CA ILE A 94 -4.58 4.20 -13.16
C ILE A 94 -3.35 4.60 -14.01
N GLY A 95 -2.33 5.19 -13.40
CA GLY A 95 -1.07 5.54 -14.07
C GLY A 95 -0.19 4.33 -14.42
N ASP A 96 -0.56 3.12 -14.00
CA ASP A 96 0.14 1.86 -14.37
C ASP A 96 -0.57 1.09 -15.50
N MET A 97 -1.61 1.67 -16.10
CA MET A 97 -2.29 1.07 -17.25
C MET A 97 -1.45 1.13 -18.53
N SER A 98 -1.49 0.08 -19.35
CA SER A 98 -0.96 0.13 -20.72
C SER A 98 -1.70 1.15 -21.59
N LEU A 99 -1.02 1.72 -22.60
CA LEU A 99 -1.63 2.68 -23.54
C LEU A 99 -2.85 2.11 -24.28
N GLU A 100 -2.87 0.79 -24.53
CA GLU A 100 -3.98 0.07 -25.15
C GLU A 100 -5.21 0.05 -24.24
N ALA A 101 -5.02 -0.31 -22.97
CA ALA A 101 -6.08 -0.28 -21.97
C ALA A 101 -6.60 1.16 -21.75
N GLN A 102 -5.69 2.16 -21.70
CA GLN A 102 -6.06 3.57 -21.61
C GLN A 102 -6.96 4.01 -22.78
N ALA A 103 -6.65 3.60 -24.01
CA ALA A 103 -7.46 3.92 -25.18
C ALA A 103 -8.88 3.32 -25.11
N LYS A 104 -9.01 2.08 -24.61
CA LYS A 104 -10.33 1.45 -24.42
C LYS A 104 -11.11 2.09 -23.28
N VAL A 105 -10.45 2.43 -22.17
CA VAL A 105 -11.09 3.16 -21.06
C VAL A 105 -11.60 4.50 -21.56
N LEU A 106 -10.81 5.25 -22.33
CA LEU A 106 -11.23 6.52 -22.92
C LEU A 106 -12.51 6.36 -23.76
N ARG A 107 -12.58 5.35 -24.64
CA ARG A 107 -13.79 5.06 -25.43
C ARG A 107 -14.99 4.78 -24.54
N ALA A 108 -14.83 3.94 -23.52
CA ALA A 108 -15.88 3.65 -22.55
C ALA A 108 -16.39 4.93 -21.85
N LEU A 109 -15.49 5.85 -21.50
CA LEU A 109 -15.85 7.13 -20.88
C LEU A 109 -16.51 8.12 -21.85
N GLN A 110 -16.27 8.00 -23.16
CA GLN A 110 -16.82 8.89 -24.17
C GLN A 110 -18.18 8.41 -24.64
N GLU A 111 -18.30 7.12 -24.95
CA GLU A 111 -19.46 6.52 -25.61
C GLU A 111 -20.45 5.88 -24.63
N SER A 112 -20.05 5.64 -23.36
CA SER A 112 -20.84 4.88 -22.38
C SER A 112 -21.20 3.47 -22.89
N THR A 113 -20.27 2.90 -23.66
CA THR A 113 -20.36 1.56 -24.21
C THR A 113 -19.01 0.87 -24.08
N ILE A 114 -19.02 -0.46 -23.97
CA ILE A 114 -17.83 -1.29 -23.97
C ILE A 114 -17.95 -2.40 -25.02
N THR A 115 -16.81 -2.95 -25.41
CA THR A 115 -16.74 -4.14 -26.26
C THR A 115 -15.79 -5.14 -25.61
N ARG A 116 -16.23 -6.38 -25.48
CA ARG A 116 -15.40 -7.48 -24.94
C ARG A 116 -14.24 -7.77 -25.88
N VAL A 117 -13.11 -8.23 -25.31
CA VAL A 117 -11.96 -8.66 -26.09
C VAL A 117 -12.36 -9.84 -26.99
N GLY A 118 -12.05 -9.74 -28.28
CA GLY A 118 -12.42 -10.74 -29.30
C GLY A 118 -13.88 -10.69 -29.75
N GLY A 119 -14.70 -9.81 -29.18
CA GLY A 119 -16.09 -9.59 -29.57
C GLY A 119 -16.28 -8.31 -30.39
N ASN A 120 -17.45 -8.19 -31.04
CA ASN A 120 -17.88 -6.98 -31.74
C ASN A 120 -19.19 -6.41 -31.17
N GLU A 121 -19.75 -7.05 -30.14
CA GLU A 121 -20.97 -6.58 -29.49
C GLU A 121 -20.67 -5.32 -28.68
N SER A 122 -21.48 -4.28 -28.89
CA SER A 122 -21.44 -3.06 -28.09
C SER A 122 -22.41 -3.19 -26.94
N ILE A 123 -21.90 -3.05 -25.71
CA ILE A 123 -22.65 -3.20 -24.47
C ILE A 123 -22.73 -1.82 -23.83
N SER A 124 -23.93 -1.28 -23.69
CA SER A 124 -24.13 0.00 -23.01
C SER A 124 -23.94 -0.17 -21.49
N VAL A 125 -23.23 0.77 -20.87
CA VAL A 125 -22.95 0.77 -19.44
C VAL A 125 -23.12 2.17 -18.86
N ASP A 126 -23.76 2.27 -17.69
CA ASP A 126 -23.90 3.49 -16.90
C ASP A 126 -23.05 3.41 -15.63
N VAL A 127 -21.77 3.77 -15.75
CA VAL A 127 -20.78 3.61 -14.67
C VAL A 127 -20.23 4.96 -14.23
N ARG A 128 -20.29 5.24 -12.92
CA ARG A 128 -19.56 6.36 -12.32
C ARG A 128 -18.11 5.95 -12.12
N ILE A 129 -17.18 6.80 -12.54
CA ILE A 129 -15.76 6.49 -12.52
C ILE A 129 -15.05 7.30 -11.46
N LEU A 130 -14.34 6.61 -10.57
CA LEU A 130 -13.39 7.17 -9.63
C LEU A 130 -12.02 6.59 -9.99
N ALA A 131 -11.01 7.43 -10.15
CA ALA A 131 -9.65 7.01 -10.45
C ALA A 131 -8.71 7.43 -9.33
N ALA A 132 -7.68 6.64 -9.05
CA ALA A 132 -6.62 7.01 -8.13
C ALA A 132 -5.23 6.70 -8.70
N THR A 133 -4.23 7.47 -8.29
CA THR A 133 -2.84 7.25 -8.68
C THR A 133 -1.88 7.87 -7.66
N ASN A 134 -0.70 7.28 -7.49
CA ASN A 134 0.44 7.90 -6.80
C ASN A 134 1.45 8.58 -7.75
N LYS A 135 1.32 8.38 -9.07
CA LYS A 135 2.19 8.98 -10.08
C LYS A 135 1.77 10.41 -10.41
N ASP A 136 2.72 11.20 -10.91
CA ASP A 136 2.42 12.47 -11.55
C ASP A 136 1.98 12.22 -12.99
N LEU A 137 0.69 12.35 -13.26
CA LEU A 137 0.16 12.07 -14.60
C LEU A 137 0.60 13.10 -15.64
N GLU A 138 0.97 14.31 -15.24
CA GLU A 138 1.48 15.32 -16.19
C GLU A 138 2.87 14.90 -16.69
N GLU A 139 3.75 14.44 -15.79
CA GLU A 139 5.06 13.86 -16.15
C GLU A 139 4.91 12.60 -17.02
N GLU A 140 4.01 11.68 -16.65
CA GLU A 140 3.76 10.46 -17.44
C GLU A 140 3.20 10.76 -18.84
N ILE A 141 2.51 11.89 -19.04
CA ILE A 141 2.09 12.35 -20.37
C ILE A 141 3.30 12.83 -21.18
N GLU A 142 4.19 13.62 -20.56
CA GLU A 142 5.41 14.10 -21.22
C GLU A 142 6.33 12.95 -21.64
N GLU A 143 6.41 11.89 -20.83
CA GLU A 143 7.15 10.66 -21.13
C GLU A 143 6.45 9.74 -22.15
N GLY A 144 5.18 10.01 -22.48
CA GLY A 144 4.39 9.20 -23.41
C GLY A 144 3.83 7.91 -22.81
N ASN A 145 3.87 7.75 -21.49
CA ASN A 145 3.34 6.61 -20.75
C ASN A 145 1.83 6.76 -20.43
N PHE A 146 1.30 7.99 -20.46
CA PHE A 146 -0.11 8.27 -20.23
C PHE A 146 -0.71 9.18 -21.31
N ARG A 147 -1.97 8.94 -21.67
CA ARG A 147 -2.65 9.74 -22.69
C ARG A 147 -3.27 11.02 -22.11
N GLU A 148 -2.97 12.14 -22.74
CA GLU A 148 -3.53 13.46 -22.40
C GLU A 148 -5.07 13.50 -22.50
N ASP A 149 -5.65 12.87 -23.53
CA ASP A 149 -7.09 12.83 -23.73
C ASP A 149 -7.84 12.07 -22.61
N LEU A 150 -7.25 10.98 -22.11
CA LEU A 150 -7.75 10.25 -20.96
C LEU A 150 -7.64 11.08 -19.68
N PHE A 151 -6.50 11.75 -19.46
CA PHE A 151 -6.27 12.61 -18.29
C PHE A 151 -7.38 13.67 -18.15
N HIS A 152 -7.67 14.40 -19.23
CA HIS A 152 -8.74 15.40 -19.21
C HIS A 152 -10.14 14.82 -18.98
N ARG A 153 -10.36 13.55 -19.36
CA ARG A 153 -11.66 12.89 -19.18
C ARG A 153 -11.88 12.40 -17.75
N ILE A 154 -10.82 12.02 -17.02
CA ILE A 154 -10.87 11.52 -15.64
C ILE A 154 -10.64 12.62 -14.59
N SER A 155 -9.80 13.63 -14.89
CA SER A 155 -9.41 14.71 -13.98
C SER A 155 -10.44 15.86 -13.93
N VAL A 156 -11.73 15.51 -13.86
CA VAL A 156 -12.81 16.51 -13.82
C VAL A 156 -12.84 17.19 -12.45
N ILE A 157 -12.75 16.39 -11.38
CA ILE A 157 -12.64 16.88 -10.00
C ILE A 157 -11.42 16.23 -9.35
N PRO A 158 -10.29 16.96 -9.20
CA PRO A 158 -9.11 16.44 -8.53
C PRO A 158 -9.28 16.51 -7.00
N ILE A 159 -8.93 15.42 -6.30
CA ILE A 159 -8.84 15.36 -4.84
C ILE A 159 -7.43 14.91 -4.47
N LYS A 160 -6.62 15.83 -3.94
CA LYS A 160 -5.28 15.52 -3.43
C LYS A 160 -5.35 15.09 -1.97
N VAL A 161 -4.92 13.86 -1.68
CA VAL A 161 -4.80 13.31 -0.33
C VAL A 161 -3.41 13.62 0.21
N PRO A 162 -3.28 14.42 1.29
CA PRO A 162 -1.98 14.78 1.83
C PRO A 162 -1.32 13.57 2.50
N PRO A 163 0.02 13.50 2.45
CA PRO A 163 0.77 12.52 3.19
C PRO A 163 0.56 12.72 4.70
N LEU A 164 0.73 11.65 5.47
CA LEU A 164 0.48 11.63 6.91
C LEU A 164 1.37 12.64 7.66
N ARG A 165 2.57 12.92 7.13
CA ARG A 165 3.49 13.93 7.67
C ARG A 165 2.96 15.37 7.64
N GLU A 166 1.99 15.68 6.76
CA GLU A 166 1.32 16.99 6.68
C GLU A 166 0.06 17.08 7.55
N ARG A 167 -0.37 15.96 8.15
CA ARG A 167 -1.57 15.87 9.01
C ARG A 167 -1.27 15.08 10.28
N LYS A 168 -0.21 15.50 10.98
CA LYS A 168 0.27 14.80 12.20
C LYS A 168 -0.77 14.80 13.31
N GLU A 169 -1.71 15.75 13.32
CA GLU A 169 -2.80 15.82 14.29
C GLU A 169 -3.79 14.65 14.14
N ASP A 170 -3.87 14.03 12.95
CA ASP A 170 -4.74 12.89 12.69
C ASP A 170 -4.14 11.56 13.19
N ILE A 171 -2.81 11.50 13.43
CA ILE A 171 -2.11 10.26 13.80
C ILE A 171 -2.72 9.59 15.04
N PRO A 172 -3.01 10.29 16.16
CA PRO A 172 -3.60 9.64 17.32
C PRO A 172 -5.00 9.05 17.06
N LEU A 173 -5.81 9.72 16.22
CA LEU A 173 -7.13 9.24 15.85
C LEU A 173 -7.03 7.98 14.98
N ILE A 174 -6.16 8.02 13.98
CA ILE A 174 -5.92 6.90 13.05
C ILE A 174 -5.36 5.69 13.82
N ALA A 175 -4.35 5.90 14.68
CA ALA A 175 -3.75 4.81 15.46
C ALA A 175 -4.77 4.11 16.37
N LYS A 176 -5.64 4.89 17.04
CA LYS A 176 -6.75 4.33 17.85
C LYS A 176 -7.75 3.56 17.01
N ALA A 177 -8.10 4.06 15.82
CA ALA A 177 -9.01 3.37 14.91
C ALA A 177 -8.39 2.05 14.41
N CYS A 178 -7.09 2.04 14.05
CA CYS A 178 -6.37 0.83 13.69
C CYS A 178 -6.40 -0.20 14.82
N LEU A 179 -6.08 0.21 16.06
CA LEU A 179 -6.12 -0.69 17.21
C LEU A 179 -7.54 -1.22 17.47
N LYS A 180 -8.56 -0.37 17.35
CA LYS A 180 -9.96 -0.79 17.49
C LYS A 180 -10.31 -1.87 16.45
N ASN A 181 -9.93 -1.67 15.19
CA ASN A 181 -10.16 -2.65 14.12
C ASN A 181 -9.42 -3.97 14.39
N LEU A 182 -8.23 -3.94 15.00
CA LEU A 182 -7.52 -5.15 15.42
C LEU A 182 -8.29 -5.89 16.52
N LYS A 183 -8.79 -5.17 17.54
CA LYS A 183 -9.61 -5.76 18.62
C LYS A 183 -10.88 -6.45 18.12
N GLU A 184 -11.51 -5.88 17.09
CA GLU A 184 -12.72 -6.45 16.49
C GLU A 184 -12.43 -7.73 15.71
N ARG A 185 -11.19 -7.91 15.22
CA ARG A 185 -10.78 -9.06 14.39
C ARG A 185 -10.08 -10.15 15.19
N ASP A 186 -9.36 -9.78 16.24
CA ASP A 186 -8.57 -10.69 17.05
C ASP A 186 -8.66 -10.33 18.54
N ILE A 187 -9.14 -11.31 19.31
CA ILE A 187 -9.35 -11.19 20.75
C ILE A 187 -8.05 -10.99 21.53
N SER A 188 -6.90 -11.37 20.95
CA SER A 188 -5.58 -11.17 21.56
C SER A 188 -5.27 -9.69 21.81
N PHE A 189 -5.87 -8.78 21.03
CA PHE A 189 -5.70 -7.34 21.20
C PHE A 189 -6.69 -6.70 22.18
N SER A 190 -7.65 -7.46 22.71
CA SER A 190 -8.82 -6.91 23.43
C SER A 190 -8.46 -6.02 24.62
N SER A 191 -7.43 -6.39 25.39
CA SER A 191 -6.90 -5.62 26.53
C SER A 191 -5.96 -4.49 26.12
N ILE A 192 -5.32 -4.57 24.94
CA ILE A 192 -4.30 -3.62 24.49
C ILE A 192 -4.82 -2.19 24.44
N SER A 193 -4.11 -1.24 25.02
CA SER A 193 -4.47 0.18 24.97
C SER A 193 -3.27 1.07 24.66
N PHE A 194 -3.52 2.34 24.35
CA PHE A 194 -2.44 3.32 24.20
C PHE A 194 -2.38 4.22 25.43
N SER A 195 -1.18 4.37 25.98
CA SER A 195 -0.88 5.49 26.88
C SER A 195 -0.93 6.84 26.12
N LYS A 196 -1.03 7.95 26.86
CA LYS A 196 -0.96 9.30 26.25
C LYS A 196 0.41 9.55 25.63
N GLU A 197 1.46 9.08 26.29
CA GLU A 197 2.87 9.25 25.89
C GLU A 197 3.19 8.42 24.65
N GLY A 198 2.66 7.18 24.56
CA GLY A 198 2.77 6.34 23.36
C GLY A 198 2.15 6.99 22.12
N LEU A 199 0.97 7.60 22.23
CA LEU A 199 0.37 8.34 21.12
C LEU A 199 1.20 9.56 20.71
N LYS A 200 1.72 10.31 21.69
CA LYS A 200 2.62 11.45 21.41
C LYS A 200 3.89 10.98 20.70
N ALA A 201 4.45 9.83 21.09
CA ALA A 201 5.62 9.26 20.45
C ALA A 201 5.36 8.91 18.98
N LEU A 202 4.19 8.35 18.66
CA LEU A 202 3.79 8.10 17.26
C LEU A 202 3.67 9.39 16.43
N THR A 203 3.19 10.49 17.03
CA THR A 203 3.06 11.80 16.36
C THR A 203 4.40 12.45 16.05
N LYS A 204 5.44 12.18 16.86
CA LYS A 204 6.80 12.72 16.63
C LYS A 204 7.53 12.05 15.47
N ARG A 205 7.11 10.85 15.07
CA ARG A 205 7.74 10.08 13.99
C ARG A 205 7.35 10.56 12.60
N GLU A 206 8.22 10.27 11.65
CA GLU A 206 7.94 10.39 10.23
C GLU A 206 7.40 9.07 9.69
N TRP A 207 6.31 9.15 8.93
CA TRP A 207 5.62 8.01 8.36
C TRP A 207 5.70 8.10 6.83
N THR A 208 6.79 7.61 6.26
CA THR A 208 7.05 7.66 4.81
C THR A 208 6.11 6.74 4.05
N GLY A 209 5.69 5.61 4.65
CA GLY A 209 4.64 4.74 4.12
C GLY A 209 3.23 5.11 4.59
N ASN A 210 3.05 6.33 5.10
CA ASN A 210 1.77 6.94 5.46
C ASN A 210 0.91 6.06 6.41
N VAL A 211 -0.40 5.97 6.17
CA VAL A 211 -1.35 5.25 7.03
C VAL A 211 -1.10 3.74 7.01
N ARG A 212 -0.68 3.18 5.87
CA ARG A 212 -0.35 1.76 5.76
C ARG A 212 0.84 1.40 6.67
N GLU A 213 1.83 2.27 6.74
CA GLU A 213 2.95 2.11 7.65
C GLU A 213 2.51 2.17 9.11
N LEU A 214 1.72 3.19 9.46
CA LEU A 214 1.19 3.37 10.80
C LEU A 214 0.36 2.16 11.24
N GLN A 215 -0.49 1.61 10.37
CA GLN A 215 -1.30 0.43 10.67
C GLN A 215 -0.43 -0.78 11.03
N ASN A 216 0.58 -1.08 10.21
CA ASN A 216 1.53 -2.17 10.47
C ASN A 216 2.32 -1.95 11.76
N ALA A 217 2.67 -0.69 12.06
CA ALA A 217 3.34 -0.34 13.30
C ALA A 217 2.43 -0.54 14.51
N VAL A 218 1.16 -0.12 14.44
CA VAL A 218 0.18 -0.30 15.52
C VAL A 218 -0.05 -1.79 15.81
N GLU A 219 -0.17 -2.62 14.77
CA GLU A 219 -0.27 -4.07 14.93
C GLU A 219 0.93 -4.64 15.67
N ARG A 220 2.15 -4.30 15.21
CA ARG A 220 3.39 -4.74 15.86
C ARG A 220 3.51 -4.27 17.30
N LEU A 221 3.13 -3.02 17.57
CA LEU A 221 3.14 -2.45 18.91
C LEU A 221 2.14 -3.15 19.82
N GLY A 222 0.97 -3.52 19.31
CA GLY A 222 -0.01 -4.28 20.09
C GLY A 222 0.48 -5.69 20.44
N ILE A 223 1.17 -6.36 19.52
CA ILE A 223 1.75 -7.70 19.76
C ILE A 223 2.88 -7.66 20.79
N LEU A 224 3.69 -6.59 20.78
CA LEU A 224 4.89 -6.44 21.61
C LEU A 224 4.67 -5.53 22.83
N ALA A 225 3.43 -5.15 23.11
CA ALA A 225 3.11 -4.35 24.29
C ALA A 225 3.34 -5.19 25.55
N SER A 226 4.05 -4.59 26.51
CA SER A 226 4.12 -5.13 27.87
C SER A 226 2.89 -4.66 28.64
N GLU A 227 2.33 -5.53 29.49
CA GLU A 227 1.23 -5.18 30.40
C GLU A 227 -0.01 -4.60 29.69
N ASP A 228 -0.25 -5.02 28.44
CA ASP A 228 -1.37 -4.60 27.62
C ASP A 228 -1.47 -3.07 27.35
N GLU A 229 -0.35 -2.34 27.48
CA GLU A 229 -0.29 -0.90 27.19
C GLU A 229 0.87 -0.55 26.25
N ILE A 230 0.56 0.20 25.19
CA ILE A 230 1.54 0.75 24.26
C ILE A 230 2.05 2.08 24.85
N THR A 231 3.22 2.02 25.49
CA THR A 231 3.89 3.17 26.11
C THR A 231 4.85 3.88 25.14
N GLU A 232 5.39 5.05 25.52
CA GLU A 232 6.45 5.70 24.74
C GLU A 232 7.69 4.80 24.62
N GLU A 233 8.01 4.02 25.66
CA GLU A 233 9.10 3.04 25.64
C GLU A 233 8.82 1.92 24.62
N THR A 234 7.63 1.32 24.65
CA THR A 234 7.22 0.33 23.64
C THR A 234 7.34 0.87 22.23
N VAL A 235 6.85 2.10 21.99
CA VAL A 235 6.95 2.77 20.69
C VAL A 235 8.40 2.96 20.27
N ASN A 236 9.24 3.42 21.18
CA ASN A 236 10.65 3.66 20.87
C ASN A 236 11.37 2.34 20.59
N ASP A 237 11.21 1.31 21.40
CA ASP A 237 11.98 0.08 21.28
C ASP A 237 11.58 -0.76 20.07
N VAL A 238 10.28 -0.92 19.83
CA VAL A 238 9.73 -1.74 18.74
C VAL A 238 10.01 -1.13 17.36
N LEU A 239 10.03 0.20 17.28
CA LEU A 239 10.17 0.91 16.00
C LEU A 239 11.58 1.49 15.79
N LYS A 240 12.43 1.64 16.83
CA LYS A 240 13.88 1.92 16.65
C LYS A 240 14.55 0.88 15.77
N THR A 241 14.06 -0.36 15.79
CA THR A 241 14.59 -1.46 14.96
C THR A 241 14.39 -1.20 13.45
N ARG A 242 13.53 -0.24 13.07
CA ARG A 242 13.32 0.18 11.69
C ARG A 242 14.18 1.37 11.28
N ASP A 243 14.54 2.25 12.23
CA ASP A 243 15.45 3.38 12.00
C ASP A 243 16.89 2.91 11.69
N LEU A 244 17.24 1.66 12.03
CA LEU A 244 18.50 1.01 11.66
C LEU A 244 18.60 0.58 10.18
N LYS A 245 17.62 0.90 9.31
CA LYS A 245 17.54 0.35 7.94
C LYS A 245 17.43 1.41 6.85
N ALA A 246 18.55 2.07 6.56
CA ALA A 246 18.97 2.54 5.23
C ALA A 246 20.35 3.22 5.34
N GLY A 247 20.51 4.10 6.33
CA GLY A 247 21.74 4.86 6.55
C GLY A 247 22.92 4.01 7.04
N ASP A 248 22.69 3.05 7.94
CA ASP A 248 23.76 2.20 8.48
C ASP A 248 24.24 1.14 7.49
N LEU A 249 23.34 0.61 6.64
CA LEU A 249 23.69 -0.29 5.54
C LEU A 249 24.41 0.43 4.40
N GLY A 250 24.01 1.69 4.11
CA GLY A 250 24.68 2.54 3.13
C GLY A 250 26.10 2.89 3.56
N LYS A 251 26.30 3.31 4.82
CA LYS A 251 27.64 3.53 5.39
C LYS A 251 28.50 2.27 5.36
N LEU A 252 27.93 1.11 5.72
CA LEU A 252 28.66 -0.15 5.66
C LEU A 252 29.09 -0.51 4.24
N ALA A 253 28.26 -0.19 3.24
CA ALA A 253 28.58 -0.42 1.82
C ALA A 253 29.61 0.59 1.28
N ASP A 254 29.57 1.84 1.74
CA ASP A 254 30.55 2.89 1.40
C ASP A 254 31.93 2.65 2.05
N GLU A 255 31.98 1.91 3.16
CA GLU A 255 33.20 1.59 3.92
C GLU A 255 33.87 0.26 3.50
N THR A 256 33.25 -0.52 2.61
CA THR A 256 33.74 -1.84 2.18
C THR A 256 34.14 -1.83 0.70
N ASP A 257 35.30 -2.41 0.38
CA ASP A 257 35.90 -2.30 -0.95
C ASP A 257 35.24 -3.21 -2.01
N ASP A 258 34.66 -4.34 -1.58
CA ASP A 258 33.95 -5.27 -2.44
C ASP A 258 32.81 -6.03 -1.75
N PHE A 259 32.02 -6.77 -2.54
CA PHE A 259 30.85 -7.51 -2.05
C PHE A 259 31.20 -8.59 -1.01
N GLN A 260 32.38 -9.19 -1.11
CA GLN A 260 32.82 -10.23 -0.19
C GLN A 260 33.15 -9.62 1.18
N ASP A 261 33.82 -8.47 1.18
CA ASP A 261 34.14 -7.70 2.38
C ASP A 261 32.87 -7.16 3.08
N PHE A 262 31.91 -6.64 2.31
CA PHE A 262 30.60 -6.24 2.81
C PHE A 262 29.89 -7.38 3.53
N LYS A 263 29.86 -8.56 2.90
CA LYS A 263 29.18 -9.75 3.44
C LYS A 263 29.84 -10.21 4.74
N GLU A 264 31.16 -10.21 4.82
CA GLU A 264 31.90 -10.64 6.01
C GLU A 264 31.75 -9.65 7.17
N THR A 265 31.77 -8.35 6.88
CA THR A 265 31.54 -7.28 7.86
C THR A 265 30.11 -7.30 8.41
N ALA A 266 29.12 -7.45 7.53
CA ALA A 266 27.72 -7.58 7.93
C ALA A 266 27.47 -8.85 8.77
N GLU A 267 28.08 -9.98 8.38
CA GLU A 267 27.97 -11.23 9.12
C GLU A 267 28.63 -11.13 10.51
N ARG A 268 29.80 -10.49 10.61
CA ARG A 268 30.47 -10.25 11.90
C ARG A 268 29.62 -9.39 12.84
N LEU A 269 29.10 -8.27 12.35
CA LEU A 269 28.25 -7.36 13.14
C LEU A 269 26.99 -8.06 13.65
N PHE A 270 26.36 -8.86 12.79
CA PHE A 270 25.20 -9.66 13.18
C PHE A 270 25.54 -10.63 14.30
N LEU A 271 26.65 -11.37 14.20
CA LEU A 271 27.05 -12.36 15.21
C LEU A 271 27.40 -11.73 16.56
N VAL A 272 28.13 -10.61 16.58
CA VAL A 272 28.48 -9.89 17.82
C VAL A 272 27.22 -9.41 18.54
N LYS A 273 26.28 -8.80 17.80
CA LYS A 273 25.03 -8.30 18.37
C LYS A 273 24.17 -9.42 18.97
N GLN A 274 24.15 -10.59 18.33
CA GLN A 274 23.41 -11.75 18.85
C GLN A 274 24.10 -12.39 20.06
N LEU A 275 25.43 -12.36 20.12
CA LEU A 275 26.19 -12.78 21.30
C LEU A 275 25.92 -11.85 22.49
N GLU A 276 25.99 -10.53 22.29
CA GLU A 276 25.69 -9.53 23.33
C GLU A 276 24.27 -9.68 23.88
N LYS A 277 23.28 -9.88 23.00
CA LYS A 277 21.88 -10.08 23.40
C LYS A 277 21.66 -11.34 24.25
N ASN A 278 22.53 -12.33 24.12
CA ASN A 278 22.47 -13.59 24.84
C ASN A 278 23.59 -13.71 25.89
N ASP A 279 24.09 -12.60 26.43
CA ASP A 279 25.13 -12.55 27.47
C ASP A 279 26.39 -13.37 27.14
N TRP A 280 26.78 -13.37 25.87
CA TRP A 280 27.89 -14.16 25.31
C TRP A 280 27.73 -15.69 25.44
N ASN A 281 26.50 -16.18 25.63
CA ASN A 281 26.20 -17.61 25.63
C ASN A 281 26.16 -18.15 24.20
N VAL A 282 27.27 -18.72 23.74
CA VAL A 282 27.45 -19.26 22.38
C VAL A 282 26.42 -20.34 22.02
N SER A 283 26.02 -21.19 22.97
CA SER A 283 25.06 -22.27 22.71
C SER A 283 23.67 -21.72 22.47
N GLN A 284 23.23 -20.82 23.34
CA GLN A 284 21.93 -20.15 23.24
C GLN A 284 21.86 -19.25 22.00
N THR A 285 22.97 -18.57 21.68
CA THR A 285 23.06 -17.73 20.48
C THR A 285 22.94 -18.56 19.21
N ALA A 286 23.65 -19.69 19.11
CA ALA A 286 23.60 -20.59 17.95
C ALA A 286 22.18 -21.16 17.72
N GLU A 287 21.49 -21.54 18.80
CA GLU A 287 20.10 -22.00 18.76
C GLU A 287 19.14 -20.89 18.32
N THR A 288 19.32 -19.68 18.88
CA THR A 288 18.48 -18.50 18.57
C THR A 288 18.57 -18.09 17.09
N ILE A 289 19.76 -18.19 16.48
CA ILE A 289 19.98 -17.81 15.08
C ILE A 289 19.88 -18.99 14.10
N GLY A 290 19.55 -20.20 14.58
CA GLY A 290 19.27 -21.37 13.75
C GLY A 290 20.50 -22.03 13.11
N ILE A 291 21.69 -21.95 13.73
CA ILE A 291 22.90 -22.64 13.25
C ILE A 291 23.44 -23.65 14.25
N GLN A 292 24.16 -24.66 13.76
CA GLN A 292 24.84 -25.61 14.64
C GLN A 292 25.93 -24.91 15.46
N ARG A 293 26.06 -25.31 16.74
CA ARG A 293 27.06 -24.76 17.66
C ARG A 293 28.50 -24.87 17.12
N SER A 294 28.84 -25.95 16.41
CA SER A 294 30.12 -26.12 15.73
C SER A 294 30.37 -25.05 14.64
N HIS A 295 29.33 -24.69 13.88
CA HIS A 295 29.40 -23.62 12.88
C HIS A 295 29.53 -22.24 13.52
N MET A 296 28.89 -22.01 14.67
CA MET A 296 29.06 -20.78 15.45
C MET A 296 30.51 -20.59 15.89
N TYR A 297 31.16 -21.63 16.45
CA TYR A 297 32.58 -21.55 16.82
C TYR A 297 33.49 -21.31 15.61
N ASN A 298 33.23 -21.95 14.47
CA ASN A 298 33.99 -21.73 13.24
C ASN A 298 33.87 -20.28 12.74
N LYS A 299 32.68 -19.69 12.83
CA LYS A 299 32.41 -18.29 12.45
C LYS A 299 33.05 -17.30 13.42
N MET A 300 32.97 -17.55 14.73
CA MET A 300 33.67 -16.73 15.74
C MET A 300 35.19 -16.76 15.53
N LYS A 301 35.76 -17.92 15.23
CA LYS A 301 37.18 -18.05 14.92
C LYS A 301 37.56 -17.40 13.59
N LYS A 302 36.72 -17.52 12.56
CA LYS A 302 36.94 -16.87 11.25
C LYS A 302 36.98 -15.35 11.38
N TYR A 303 36.14 -14.77 12.23
CA TYR A 303 35.97 -13.32 12.37
C TYR A 303 36.66 -12.73 13.62
N ASN A 304 37.52 -13.50 14.30
CA ASN A 304 38.20 -13.11 15.55
C ASN A 304 37.25 -12.48 16.58
N ILE A 305 36.13 -13.15 16.85
CA ILE A 305 35.13 -12.72 17.83
C ILE A 305 35.47 -13.38 19.17
N GLU A 306 35.97 -12.58 20.10
CA GLU A 306 36.28 -12.95 21.48
C GLU A 306 35.56 -11.98 22.42
N ARG A 307 35.33 -12.40 23.67
CA ARG A 307 34.68 -11.58 24.71
C ARG A 307 35.67 -10.59 25.32
#